data_AF-A0A7C2H7I2-F1
#
_entry.id   AF-A0A7C2H7I2-F1
#
_cell.length_a   1.000
_cell.length_b   1.000
_cell.length_c   1.000
_cell.angle_alpha   90.00
_cell.angle_beta   90.00
_cell.angle_gamma   90.00
#
_symmetry.space_group_name_H-M   'P 1'
#
loop_
_entity.id
_entity.type
_entity.pdbx_description
1 polymer ?
#
loop_
_entity_poly.entity_id
_entity_poly.type
_entity_poly.pdbx_seq_one_letter_code
_entity_poly.pdbx_strand_id
1 'polypeptide(L)'
;YRSIKKELSSAHFNVFLLHSRFLEDDRDRIEQMMKASLEKQSEKTCVVTTQVCEVGLDISCDLLLTELAPPDALVQRIGRCAREGGQGRVEIFDVESPSPYEKWEIDSCRNFICNNLDGKKIGWNEEIAFVNELLSDEFEKILQNENHRRRLRFALGNAAFKGDRRAVEETIREVFSANLTVHENPFELSYKKMRNMPWLNVNVEVLKKYLPKIWHIEFMHDEYGKPDLKIEQADKLYPYEFYVIHPECAEYSHELGLVLGSKGENLKTQTYSPLQDRTFEYSQEPWEKHVDNCLKAFDKIKRKETQSLKLLAKVLNIDLHKAEGLIALCLAVHDLGKLNIEWQREIGIYGNGSVPLAHTSSMVKKVPHATVSAHATRQMFYELIGNEHFTTAFELALAHHHHTRAKEVPCYILGWRDIYETVLDKVFKNYGFSVPKLSLNIIPRIPHKTTLDIPFPDIERKKQYAIYCIASRLVRMCDRASFVV
;
A
#
# COMPACT_ATOMS: atom_id res chain seq x y z
N TYR A 1 -29.31 0.07 -16.10
CA TYR A 1 -29.48 -1.20 -15.34
C TYR A 1 -30.93 -1.54 -15.02
N ARG A 2 -31.66 -0.77 -14.18
CA ARG A 2 -33.04 -1.14 -13.73
C ARG A 2 -34.01 -1.48 -14.88
N SER A 3 -34.01 -0.72 -15.98
CA SER A 3 -34.83 -1.04 -17.17
C SER A 3 -34.44 -2.37 -17.80
N ILE A 4 -33.13 -2.55 -18.07
CA ILE A 4 -32.55 -3.77 -18.64
C ILE A 4 -32.90 -4.99 -17.79
N LYS A 5 -32.74 -4.90 -16.46
CA LYS A 5 -33.08 -5.99 -15.53
C LYS A 5 -34.56 -6.35 -15.66
N LYS A 6 -35.46 -5.37 -15.63
CA LYS A 6 -36.90 -5.59 -15.72
C LYS A 6 -37.28 -6.30 -17.03
N GLU A 7 -36.75 -5.84 -18.16
CA GLU A 7 -37.04 -6.40 -19.48
C GLU A 7 -36.45 -7.81 -19.64
N LEU A 8 -35.16 -7.99 -19.35
CA LEU A 8 -34.49 -9.26 -19.54
C LEU A 8 -34.94 -10.34 -18.54
N SER A 9 -35.28 -9.97 -17.31
CA SER A 9 -35.87 -10.93 -16.37
C SER A 9 -37.23 -11.46 -16.85
N SER A 10 -38.02 -10.67 -17.60
CA SER A 10 -39.25 -11.17 -18.24
C SER A 10 -38.98 -12.20 -19.35
N ALA A 11 -37.79 -12.14 -19.95
CA ALA A 11 -37.28 -13.10 -20.92
C ALA A 11 -36.47 -14.24 -20.28
N HIS A 12 -36.58 -14.44 -18.96
CA HIS A 12 -35.91 -15.48 -18.17
C HIS A 12 -34.37 -15.36 -18.16
N PHE A 13 -33.83 -14.14 -18.21
CA PHE A 13 -32.41 -13.90 -17.96
C PHE A 13 -32.12 -13.62 -16.48
N ASN A 14 -31.01 -14.18 -16.00
CA ASN A 14 -30.36 -13.77 -14.77
C ASN A 14 -29.50 -12.53 -15.05
N VAL A 15 -29.81 -11.40 -14.41
CA VAL A 15 -29.17 -10.11 -14.70
C VAL A 15 -28.35 -9.63 -13.51
N PHE A 16 -27.04 -9.57 -13.68
CA PHE A 16 -26.08 -9.13 -12.66
C PHE A 16 -25.55 -7.73 -12.97
N LEU A 17 -25.24 -6.96 -11.92
CA LEU A 17 -24.55 -5.67 -12.02
C LEU A 17 -23.23 -5.76 -11.29
N LEU A 18 -22.13 -5.33 -11.92
CA LEU A 18 -20.84 -5.29 -11.26
C LEU A 18 -20.05 -4.03 -11.61
N HIS A 19 -19.52 -3.37 -10.59
CA HIS A 19 -18.67 -2.18 -10.73
C HIS A 19 -17.87 -1.94 -9.45
N SER A 20 -16.91 -1.00 -9.49
CA SER A 20 -16.01 -0.71 -8.36
C SER A 20 -16.71 -0.20 -7.11
N ARG A 21 -17.94 0.30 -7.23
CA ARG A 21 -18.72 0.90 -6.13
C ARG A 21 -19.56 -0.08 -5.30
N PHE A 22 -19.18 -1.35 -5.24
CA PHE A 22 -19.75 -2.32 -4.30
C PHE A 22 -18.80 -2.52 -3.13
N LEU A 23 -19.35 -2.80 -1.94
CA LEU A 23 -18.55 -3.33 -0.84
C LEU A 23 -18.01 -4.70 -1.19
N GLU A 24 -16.87 -5.07 -0.59
CA GLU A 24 -16.16 -6.32 -0.89
C GLU A 24 -17.06 -7.55 -0.73
N ASP A 25 -17.75 -7.68 0.41
CA ASP A 25 -18.67 -8.80 0.65
C ASP A 25 -19.80 -8.91 -0.38
N ASP A 26 -20.36 -7.76 -0.80
CA ASP A 26 -21.41 -7.73 -1.83
C ASP A 26 -20.87 -8.07 -3.20
N ARG A 27 -19.69 -7.55 -3.53
CA ARG A 27 -18.99 -7.83 -4.78
C ARG A 27 -18.68 -9.33 -4.89
N ASP A 28 -18.12 -9.93 -3.84
CA ASP A 28 -17.81 -11.35 -3.79
C ASP A 28 -19.06 -12.21 -3.96
N ARG A 29 -20.16 -11.84 -3.28
CA ARG A 29 -21.45 -12.51 -3.41
C ARG A 29 -21.99 -12.42 -4.84
N ILE A 30 -21.95 -11.24 -5.46
CA ILE A 30 -22.42 -11.04 -6.84
C ILE A 30 -21.55 -11.86 -7.81
N GLU A 31 -20.22 -11.82 -7.66
CA GLU A 31 -19.29 -12.57 -8.49
C GLU A 31 -19.52 -14.09 -8.39
N GLN A 32 -19.74 -14.61 -7.18
CA GLN A 32 -20.06 -16.03 -6.97
C GLN A 32 -21.39 -16.42 -7.63
N MET A 33 -22.46 -15.65 -7.43
CA MET A 33 -23.76 -15.91 -8.04
C MET A 33 -23.70 -15.83 -9.57
N MET A 34 -22.97 -14.86 -10.10
CA MET A 34 -22.77 -14.66 -11.53
C MET A 34 -22.02 -15.85 -12.14
N LYS A 35 -20.90 -16.28 -11.55
CA LYS A 35 -20.12 -17.43 -12.03
C LYS A 35 -20.96 -18.72 -12.04
N ALA A 36 -21.68 -18.98 -10.95
CA ALA A 36 -22.57 -20.13 -10.86
C ALA A 36 -23.69 -20.13 -11.91
N SER A 37 -24.11 -18.95 -12.38
CA SER A 37 -25.10 -18.82 -13.44
C SER A 37 -24.50 -18.96 -14.84
N LEU A 38 -23.26 -18.48 -15.05
CA LEU A 38 -22.52 -18.63 -16.31
C LEU A 38 -22.10 -20.08 -16.58
N GLU A 39 -21.78 -20.86 -15.54
CA GLU A 39 -21.41 -22.28 -15.68
C GLU A 39 -22.58 -23.18 -16.10
N LYS A 40 -23.83 -22.73 -15.89
CA LYS A 40 -25.02 -23.50 -16.22
C LYS A 40 -25.52 -23.17 -17.62
N GLN A 41 -25.25 -24.05 -18.57
CA GLN A 41 -25.68 -23.90 -19.98
C GLN A 41 -27.20 -23.71 -20.17
N SER A 42 -28.04 -24.11 -19.20
CA SER A 42 -29.50 -23.93 -19.26
C SER A 42 -29.98 -22.54 -18.84
N GLU A 43 -29.11 -21.71 -18.24
CA GLU A 43 -29.45 -20.37 -17.77
C GLU A 43 -29.00 -19.31 -18.77
N LYS A 44 -29.86 -18.32 -19.03
CA LYS A 44 -29.48 -17.14 -19.82
C LYS A 44 -28.97 -16.08 -18.87
N THR A 45 -27.75 -15.61 -19.06
CA THR A 45 -27.11 -14.67 -18.13
C THR A 45 -26.72 -13.38 -18.83
N CYS A 46 -27.06 -12.25 -18.22
CA CYS A 46 -26.65 -10.92 -18.66
C CYS A 46 -25.86 -10.25 -17.55
N VAL A 47 -24.65 -9.79 -17.86
CA VAL A 47 -23.79 -9.08 -16.91
C VAL A 47 -23.64 -7.65 -17.40
N VAL A 48 -24.16 -6.70 -16.61
CA VAL A 48 -23.91 -5.28 -16.83
C VAL A 48 -22.71 -4.88 -15.98
N THR A 49 -21.65 -4.39 -16.62
CA THR A 49 -20.40 -4.06 -15.95
C THR A 49 -19.79 -2.78 -16.49
N THR A 50 -18.82 -2.26 -15.76
CA THR A 50 -18.00 -1.09 -16.13
C THR A 50 -16.61 -1.55 -16.56
N GLN A 51 -15.62 -0.66 -16.62
CA GLN A 51 -14.22 -1.00 -16.92
C GLN A 51 -13.63 -2.09 -16.01
N VAL A 52 -14.31 -2.45 -14.91
CA VAL A 52 -13.96 -3.59 -14.05
C VAL A 52 -13.82 -4.91 -14.81
N CYS A 53 -14.53 -5.10 -15.94
CA CYS A 53 -14.41 -6.32 -16.74
C CYS A 53 -13.05 -6.51 -17.42
N GLU A 54 -12.25 -5.46 -17.56
CA GLU A 54 -10.99 -5.51 -18.31
C GLU A 54 -9.91 -6.32 -17.58
N VAL A 55 -9.90 -6.36 -16.24
CA VAL A 55 -8.83 -7.05 -15.46
C VAL A 55 -9.37 -7.90 -14.32
N GLY A 56 -10.57 -7.62 -13.80
CA GLY A 56 -11.07 -8.24 -12.57
C GLY A 56 -12.04 -9.40 -12.76
N LEU A 57 -12.51 -9.67 -13.99
CA LEU A 57 -13.54 -10.69 -14.22
C LEU A 57 -13.05 -11.82 -15.12
N ASP A 58 -13.02 -13.01 -14.54
CA ASP A 58 -12.80 -14.25 -15.29
C ASP A 58 -14.13 -14.74 -15.88
N ILE A 59 -14.55 -14.09 -16.97
CA ILE A 59 -15.79 -14.39 -17.70
C ILE A 59 -15.52 -14.64 -19.18
N SER A 60 -16.38 -15.45 -19.79
CA SER A 60 -16.48 -15.67 -21.24
C SER A 60 -17.93 -15.45 -21.65
N CYS A 61 -18.17 -14.73 -22.74
CA CYS A 61 -19.52 -14.45 -23.26
C CYS A 61 -19.61 -14.67 -24.77
N ASP A 62 -20.82 -14.94 -25.27
CA ASP A 62 -21.09 -15.11 -26.71
C ASP A 62 -21.38 -13.77 -27.40
N LEU A 63 -21.88 -12.79 -26.63
CA LEU A 63 -22.23 -11.44 -27.09
C LEU A 63 -21.70 -10.41 -26.12
N LEU A 64 -20.83 -9.53 -26.63
CA LEU A 64 -20.34 -8.35 -25.92
C LEU A 64 -20.98 -7.10 -26.52
N LEU A 65 -21.71 -6.35 -25.69
CA LEU A 65 -22.18 -5.00 -26.01
C LEU A 65 -21.28 -4.02 -25.26
N THR A 66 -20.55 -3.16 -25.96
CA THR A 66 -19.63 -2.19 -25.33
C THR A 66 -19.77 -0.80 -25.93
N GLU A 67 -19.65 0.21 -25.08
CA GLU A 67 -19.37 1.58 -25.50
C GLU A 67 -18.02 1.63 -26.23
N LEU A 68 -17.91 2.54 -27.19
CA LEU A 68 -16.66 2.93 -27.82
C LEU A 68 -15.66 3.41 -26.76
N ALA A 69 -14.43 2.91 -26.83
CA ALA A 69 -13.36 3.21 -25.89
C ALA A 69 -12.02 3.20 -26.63
N PRO A 70 -10.92 3.67 -26.02
CA PRO A 70 -9.59 3.54 -26.60
C PRO A 70 -9.25 2.07 -26.96
N PRO A 71 -8.37 1.86 -27.95
CA PRO A 71 -8.10 0.54 -28.55
C PRO A 71 -7.63 -0.51 -27.54
N ASP A 72 -6.80 -0.15 -26.56
CA ASP A 72 -6.36 -1.06 -25.50
C ASP A 72 -7.50 -1.52 -24.59
N ALA A 73 -8.37 -0.59 -24.18
CA ALA A 73 -9.56 -0.90 -23.39
C ALA A 73 -10.53 -1.79 -24.17
N LEU A 74 -10.75 -1.50 -25.46
CA LEU A 74 -11.60 -2.34 -26.32
C LEU A 74 -11.04 -3.74 -26.50
N VAL A 75 -9.75 -3.90 -26.81
CA VAL A 75 -9.14 -5.23 -26.98
C VAL A 75 -9.25 -6.05 -25.68
N GLN A 76 -9.05 -5.42 -24.52
CA GLN A 76 -9.22 -6.10 -23.24
C GLN A 76 -10.68 -6.53 -22.96
N ARG A 77 -11.66 -5.73 -23.38
CA ARG A 77 -13.09 -6.10 -23.31
C ARG A 77 -13.42 -7.22 -24.29
N ILE A 78 -12.96 -7.11 -25.54
CA ILE A 78 -13.14 -8.10 -26.61
C ILE A 78 -12.56 -9.45 -26.20
N GLY A 79 -11.42 -9.47 -25.50
CA GLY A 79 -10.82 -10.69 -24.95
C GLY A 79 -11.68 -11.44 -23.91
N ARG A 80 -12.83 -10.88 -23.49
CA ARG A 80 -13.84 -11.56 -22.66
C ARG A 80 -14.97 -12.19 -23.50
N CYS A 81 -14.97 -11.98 -24.82
CA CYS A 81 -15.89 -12.58 -25.77
C CYS A 81 -15.25 -13.82 -26.40
N ALA A 82 -15.94 -14.96 -26.39
CA ALA A 82 -15.44 -16.26 -26.86
C ALA A 82 -14.05 -16.66 -26.31
N ARG A 83 -13.78 -16.31 -25.03
CA ARG A 83 -12.48 -16.51 -24.40
C ARG A 83 -12.10 -17.98 -24.21
N GLU A 84 -13.10 -18.83 -23.95
CA GLU A 84 -12.92 -20.28 -23.84
C GLU A 84 -12.87 -20.99 -25.21
N GLY A 85 -12.86 -20.21 -26.29
CA GLY A 85 -12.93 -20.68 -27.67
C GLY A 85 -14.34 -20.57 -28.26
N GLY A 86 -14.43 -20.65 -29.59
CA GLY A 86 -15.70 -20.56 -30.32
C GLY A 86 -15.82 -19.28 -31.15
N GLN A 87 -17.06 -18.87 -31.43
CA GLN A 87 -17.37 -17.64 -32.15
C GLN A 87 -18.19 -16.73 -31.24
N GLY A 88 -17.70 -15.52 -31.03
CA GLY A 88 -18.39 -14.47 -30.28
C GLY A 88 -18.73 -13.30 -31.19
N ARG A 89 -19.75 -12.53 -30.81
CA ARG A 89 -20.13 -11.28 -31.49
C ARG A 89 -19.86 -10.10 -30.57
N VAL A 90 -19.26 -9.05 -31.12
CA VAL A 90 -19.03 -7.78 -30.43
C VAL A 90 -19.83 -6.71 -31.15
N GLU A 91 -20.66 -5.98 -30.42
CA GLU A 91 -21.33 -4.78 -30.90
C GLU A 91 -20.79 -3.57 -30.14
N ILE A 92 -20.21 -2.64 -30.88
CA ILE A 92 -19.65 -1.41 -30.35
C ILE A 92 -20.61 -0.28 -30.70
N PHE A 93 -21.08 0.45 -29.70
CA PHE A 93 -21.95 1.61 -29.89
C PHE A 93 -21.24 2.90 -29.49
N ASP A 94 -21.64 3.99 -30.14
CA ASP A 94 -21.03 5.30 -29.91
C ASP A 94 -21.40 5.87 -28.53
N VAL A 95 -20.61 6.83 -28.06
CA VAL A 95 -20.77 7.49 -26.76
C VAL A 95 -21.32 8.90 -26.92
N GLU A 96 -22.28 9.28 -26.07
CA GLU A 96 -22.79 10.67 -26.03
C GLU A 96 -21.72 11.67 -25.56
N SER A 97 -20.78 11.20 -24.74
CA SER A 97 -19.67 11.97 -24.18
C SER A 97 -18.39 11.13 -24.18
N PRO A 98 -17.23 11.71 -24.53
CA PRO A 98 -15.96 10.98 -24.60
C PRO A 98 -15.39 10.62 -23.20
N SER A 99 -15.78 11.36 -22.15
CA SER A 99 -15.35 11.09 -20.77
C SER A 99 -15.64 9.64 -20.36
N PRO A 100 -14.70 8.92 -19.72
CA PRO A 100 -13.48 9.41 -19.08
C PRO A 100 -12.26 9.55 -20.00
N TYR A 101 -12.41 9.28 -21.29
CA TYR A 101 -11.33 9.31 -22.28
C TYR A 101 -11.28 10.64 -23.02
N GLU A 102 -10.18 10.90 -23.71
CA GLU A 102 -10.05 12.10 -24.52
C GLU A 102 -10.85 11.98 -25.82
N LYS A 103 -11.44 13.09 -26.26
CA LYS A 103 -12.30 13.09 -27.45
C LYS A 103 -11.59 12.56 -28.70
N TRP A 104 -10.32 12.95 -28.88
CA TRP A 104 -9.55 12.55 -30.04
C TRP A 104 -9.26 11.04 -30.05
N GLU A 105 -9.12 10.39 -28.88
CA GLU A 105 -8.91 8.93 -28.78
C GLU A 105 -10.16 8.20 -29.29
N ILE A 106 -11.33 8.62 -28.81
CA ILE A 106 -12.62 8.09 -29.24
C ILE A 106 -12.84 8.32 -30.74
N ASP A 107 -12.55 9.53 -31.24
CA ASP A 107 -12.72 9.87 -32.66
C ASP A 107 -11.80 9.04 -33.57
N SER A 108 -10.54 8.87 -33.18
CA SER A 108 -9.56 8.08 -33.94
C SER A 108 -9.93 6.59 -33.94
N CYS A 109 -10.36 6.08 -32.78
CA CYS A 109 -10.84 4.72 -32.62
C CYS A 109 -12.10 4.45 -33.48
N ARG A 110 -13.08 5.36 -33.46
CA ARG A 110 -14.29 5.27 -34.30
C ARG A 110 -13.94 5.12 -35.77
N ASN A 111 -13.09 6.02 -36.28
CA ASN A 111 -12.67 6.03 -37.68
C ASN A 111 -11.99 4.72 -38.06
N PHE A 112 -11.10 4.21 -37.20
CA PHE A 112 -10.41 2.96 -37.48
C PHE A 112 -11.37 1.76 -37.51
N ILE A 113 -12.26 1.65 -36.52
CA ILE A 113 -13.22 0.53 -36.44
C ILE A 113 -14.14 0.53 -37.67
N CYS A 114 -14.75 1.67 -38.01
CA CYS A 114 -15.66 1.76 -39.15
C CYS A 114 -14.99 1.43 -40.48
N ASN A 115 -13.73 1.83 -40.67
CA ASN A 115 -13.04 1.62 -41.95
C ASN A 115 -12.41 0.23 -42.07
N ASN A 116 -11.93 -0.34 -40.95
CA ASN A 116 -11.04 -1.50 -40.98
C ASN A 116 -11.60 -2.75 -40.32
N LEU A 117 -12.51 -2.63 -39.34
CA LEU A 117 -12.93 -3.74 -38.49
C LEU A 117 -14.41 -4.11 -38.61
N ASP A 118 -15.26 -3.16 -39.01
CA ASP A 118 -16.71 -3.39 -39.09
C ASP A 118 -17.06 -4.55 -40.06
N GLY A 119 -17.93 -5.44 -39.60
CA GLY A 119 -18.33 -6.66 -40.31
C GLY A 119 -17.24 -7.73 -40.51
N LYS A 120 -16.02 -7.55 -40.00
CA LYS A 120 -14.92 -8.50 -40.17
C LYS A 120 -14.76 -9.43 -38.96
N LYS A 121 -14.18 -10.61 -39.21
CA LYS A 121 -13.68 -11.48 -38.14
C LYS A 121 -12.34 -10.94 -37.69
N ILE A 122 -12.23 -10.63 -36.40
CA ILE A 122 -11.01 -10.13 -35.77
C ILE A 122 -10.31 -11.31 -35.11
N GLY A 123 -9.03 -11.48 -35.39
CA GLY A 123 -8.13 -12.37 -34.66
C GLY A 123 -6.97 -11.58 -34.05
N TRP A 124 -6.02 -12.33 -33.48
CA TRP A 124 -4.84 -11.77 -32.80
C TRP A 124 -4.03 -10.77 -33.64
N ASN A 125 -3.90 -11.01 -34.95
CA ASN A 125 -3.12 -10.13 -35.82
C ASN A 125 -3.81 -8.79 -36.04
N GLU A 126 -5.13 -8.81 -36.23
CA GLU A 126 -5.95 -7.61 -36.38
C GLU A 126 -6.00 -6.80 -35.07
N GLU A 127 -6.05 -7.48 -33.91
CA GLU A 127 -5.95 -6.83 -32.59
C GLU A 127 -4.61 -6.10 -32.41
N ILE A 128 -3.49 -6.76 -32.76
CA ILE A 128 -2.16 -6.13 -32.69
C ILE A 128 -2.08 -4.92 -33.62
N ALA A 129 -2.56 -5.03 -34.85
CA ALA A 129 -2.54 -3.94 -35.80
C ALA A 129 -3.34 -2.73 -35.29
N PHE A 130 -4.55 -2.99 -34.76
CA PHE A 130 -5.41 -1.97 -34.17
C PHE A 130 -4.76 -1.20 -33.02
N VAL A 131 -4.11 -1.92 -32.10
CA VAL A 131 -3.39 -1.30 -30.96
C VAL A 131 -2.18 -0.52 -31.43
N ASN A 132 -1.35 -1.12 -32.30
CA ASN A 132 -0.11 -0.51 -32.74
C ASN A 132 -0.33 0.76 -33.56
N GLU A 133 -1.34 0.80 -34.42
CA GLU A 133 -1.59 1.95 -35.30
C GLU A 133 -2.09 3.18 -34.53
N LEU A 134 -2.79 2.97 -33.41
CA LEU A 134 -3.42 4.07 -32.67
C LEU A 134 -2.66 4.49 -31.40
N LEU A 135 -1.87 3.62 -30.77
CA LEU A 135 -1.25 3.90 -29.46
C LEU A 135 0.26 4.15 -29.49
N SER A 136 0.96 3.80 -30.57
CA SER A 136 2.44 3.82 -30.61
C SER A 136 3.04 5.23 -30.39
N ASP A 137 2.57 6.24 -31.13
CA ASP A 137 3.10 7.60 -31.04
C ASP A 137 2.70 8.34 -29.73
N GLU A 138 1.56 7.97 -29.14
CA GLU A 138 1.03 8.61 -27.93
C GLU A 138 1.68 8.04 -26.66
N PHE A 139 1.86 6.71 -26.57
CA PHE A 139 2.58 6.09 -25.46
C PHE A 139 4.02 6.59 -25.37
N GLU A 140 4.68 6.82 -26.52
CA GLU A 140 6.01 7.44 -26.52
C GLU A 140 5.99 8.84 -25.90
N LYS A 141 4.97 9.66 -26.17
CA LYS A 141 4.82 11.00 -25.57
C LYS A 141 4.45 10.94 -24.07
N ILE A 142 3.57 10.04 -23.66
CA ILE A 142 3.17 9.86 -22.26
C ILE A 142 4.34 9.35 -21.41
N LEU A 143 5.14 8.41 -21.93
CA LEU A 143 6.37 7.93 -21.27
C LEU A 143 7.45 9.02 -21.14
N GLN A 144 7.45 10.01 -22.05
CA GLN A 144 8.34 11.16 -22.02
C GLN A 144 7.85 12.29 -21.07
N ASN A 145 6.61 12.26 -20.58
CA ASN A 145 6.09 13.27 -19.65
C ASN A 145 6.54 13.02 -18.19
N GLU A 146 7.52 13.79 -17.72
CA GLU A 146 8.12 13.61 -16.39
C GLU A 146 7.11 13.65 -15.23
N ASN A 147 6.11 14.54 -15.29
CA ASN A 147 5.15 14.76 -14.20
C ASN A 147 4.18 13.59 -14.04
N HIS A 148 3.67 13.07 -15.16
CA HIS A 148 2.81 11.88 -15.15
C HIS A 148 3.58 10.65 -14.70
N ARG A 149 4.80 10.46 -15.22
CA ARG A 149 5.70 9.38 -14.83
C ARG A 149 6.02 9.42 -13.33
N ARG A 150 6.22 10.61 -12.74
CA ARG A 150 6.45 10.76 -11.27
C ARG A 150 5.25 10.31 -10.44
N ARG A 151 4.03 10.72 -10.80
CA ARG A 151 2.80 10.37 -10.06
C ARG A 151 2.52 8.87 -10.06
N LEU A 152 2.57 8.25 -11.24
CA LEU A 152 2.37 6.80 -11.39
C LEU A 152 3.40 6.01 -10.56
N ARG A 153 4.66 6.45 -10.60
CA ARG A 153 5.73 5.80 -9.85
C ARG A 153 5.58 5.98 -8.33
N PHE A 154 5.17 7.15 -7.84
CA PHE A 154 4.92 7.37 -6.42
C PHE A 154 3.83 6.43 -5.87
N ALA A 155 2.72 6.28 -6.61
CA ALA A 155 1.65 5.38 -6.23
C ALA A 155 2.08 3.91 -6.29
N LEU A 156 2.83 3.49 -7.32
CA LEU A 156 3.36 2.12 -7.45
C LEU A 156 4.35 1.79 -6.33
N GLY A 157 5.18 2.78 -5.94
CA GLY A 157 6.09 2.68 -4.81
C GLY A 157 5.36 2.43 -3.50
N ASN A 158 4.33 3.24 -3.21
CA ASN A 158 3.51 3.09 -2.02
C ASN A 158 2.76 1.76 -1.96
N ALA A 159 2.24 1.27 -3.09
CA ALA A 159 1.54 -0.01 -3.18
C ALA A 159 2.46 -1.20 -2.95
N ALA A 160 3.62 -1.23 -3.63
CA ALA A 160 4.65 -2.24 -3.42
C ALA A 160 5.20 -2.21 -1.98
N PHE A 161 5.31 -1.02 -1.38
CA PHE A 161 5.75 -0.82 0.00
C PHE A 161 4.81 -1.44 1.04
N LYS A 162 3.50 -1.41 0.80
CA LYS A 162 2.49 -2.02 1.69
C LYS A 162 2.32 -3.53 1.46
N GLY A 163 2.96 -4.10 0.43
CA GLY A 163 2.74 -5.49 0.02
C GLY A 163 1.37 -5.70 -0.61
N ASP A 164 0.75 -4.63 -1.10
CA ASP A 164 -0.61 -4.62 -1.59
C ASP A 164 -0.62 -4.80 -3.12
N ARG A 165 -0.77 -6.05 -3.56
CA ARG A 165 -0.86 -6.41 -4.98
C ARG A 165 -2.02 -5.71 -5.69
N ARG A 166 -3.13 -5.50 -4.98
CA ARG A 166 -4.33 -4.85 -5.50
C ARG A 166 -4.06 -3.37 -5.75
N ALA A 167 -3.36 -2.69 -4.84
CA ALA A 167 -2.95 -1.30 -5.03
C ALA A 167 -1.96 -1.08 -6.19
N VAL A 168 -1.14 -2.08 -6.56
CA VAL A 168 -0.26 -2.01 -7.74
C VAL A 168 -1.09 -2.05 -9.03
N GLU A 169 -2.08 -2.93 -9.08
CA GLU A 169 -3.04 -3.06 -10.19
C GLU A 169 -3.95 -1.83 -10.31
N GLU A 170 -4.41 -1.29 -9.17
CA GLU A 170 -5.18 -0.05 -9.08
C GLU A 170 -4.36 1.18 -9.48
N THR A 171 -3.07 1.25 -9.14
CA THR A 171 -2.23 2.40 -9.50
C THR A 171 -2.09 2.59 -11.01
N ILE A 172 -2.03 1.48 -11.77
CA ILE A 172 -1.92 1.52 -13.23
C ILE A 172 -3.19 2.12 -13.88
N ARG A 173 -4.34 2.17 -13.16
CA ARG A 173 -5.64 2.59 -13.71
C ARG A 173 -6.33 3.75 -12.98
N GLU A 174 -6.09 3.94 -11.68
CA GLU A 174 -6.85 4.85 -10.84
C GLU A 174 -5.94 5.91 -10.19
N VAL A 175 -5.46 6.84 -11.02
CA VAL A 175 -4.68 8.02 -10.57
C VAL A 175 -5.54 8.99 -9.72
N PHE A 176 -6.86 8.74 -9.62
CA PHE A 176 -7.84 9.67 -9.05
C PHE A 176 -8.88 9.04 -8.10
N SER A 177 -8.71 7.84 -7.56
CA SER A 177 -9.69 7.29 -6.59
C SER A 177 -9.41 7.73 -5.15
N ALA A 178 -10.45 7.84 -4.33
CA ALA A 178 -10.39 8.06 -2.89
C ALA A 178 -11.33 7.11 -2.14
N ASN A 179 -11.06 6.91 -0.86
CA ASN A 179 -11.86 6.06 0.02
C ASN A 179 -13.07 6.85 0.53
N LEU A 180 -14.28 6.38 0.25
CA LEU A 180 -15.52 7.05 0.61
C LEU A 180 -16.39 6.16 1.50
N THR A 181 -16.96 6.74 2.54
CA THR A 181 -18.06 6.13 3.30
C THR A 181 -19.22 7.12 3.47
N VAL A 182 -20.40 6.64 3.85
CA VAL A 182 -21.62 7.46 3.98
C VAL A 182 -22.03 7.56 5.44
N HIS A 183 -22.06 8.78 5.98
CA HIS A 183 -22.50 9.04 7.35
C HIS A 183 -22.93 10.51 7.52
N GLU A 184 -24.00 10.76 8.27
CA GLU A 184 -24.56 12.11 8.49
C GLU A 184 -23.65 13.00 9.34
N ASN A 185 -23.06 12.44 10.39
CA ASN A 185 -22.21 13.18 11.32
C ASN A 185 -20.94 12.37 11.65
N PRO A 186 -19.81 12.59 10.96
CA PRO A 186 -18.57 11.86 11.24
C PRO A 186 -17.97 12.18 12.60
N PHE A 187 -18.30 13.33 13.21
CA PHE A 187 -17.76 13.78 14.50
C PHE A 187 -18.24 12.93 15.69
N GLU A 188 -19.31 12.15 15.53
CA GLU A 188 -19.82 11.21 16.56
C GLU A 188 -19.12 9.84 16.54
N LEU A 189 -18.30 9.57 15.51
CA LEU A 189 -17.63 8.29 15.35
C LEU A 189 -16.26 8.31 16.06
N SER A 190 -16.10 7.46 17.08
CA SER A 190 -14.78 7.17 17.66
C SER A 190 -13.80 6.63 16.62
N TYR A 191 -12.48 6.76 16.84
CA TYR A 191 -11.43 6.18 15.98
C TYR A 191 -11.72 4.74 15.54
N LYS A 192 -12.07 3.86 16.49
CA LYS A 192 -12.34 2.45 16.21
C LYS A 192 -13.57 2.27 15.31
N LYS A 193 -14.63 3.05 15.53
CA LYS A 193 -15.84 3.04 14.69
C LYS A 193 -15.54 3.55 13.28
N MET A 194 -14.85 4.68 13.15
CA MET A 194 -14.46 5.26 11.86
C MET A 194 -13.59 4.29 11.04
N ARG A 195 -12.59 3.68 11.67
CA ARG A 195 -11.74 2.67 11.02
C ARG A 195 -12.53 1.47 10.51
N ASN A 196 -13.58 1.09 11.23
CA ASN A 196 -14.47 -0.04 10.90
C ASN A 196 -15.65 0.37 10.02
N MET A 197 -15.70 1.62 9.52
CA MET A 197 -16.68 1.97 8.51
C MET A 197 -16.40 1.20 7.23
N PRO A 198 -17.43 0.83 6.47
CA PRO A 198 -17.25 0.26 5.14
C PRO A 198 -16.77 1.37 4.18
N TRP A 199 -15.62 1.14 3.55
CA TRP A 199 -14.97 2.10 2.63
C TRP A 199 -15.10 1.63 1.18
N LEU A 200 -15.46 2.56 0.30
CA LEU A 200 -15.68 2.34 -1.14
C LEU A 200 -14.69 3.19 -1.95
N ASN A 201 -14.09 2.61 -2.99
CA ASN A 201 -13.23 3.37 -3.90
C ASN A 201 -14.08 4.16 -4.91
N VAL A 202 -13.91 5.48 -4.93
CA VAL A 202 -14.65 6.37 -5.82
C VAL A 202 -13.70 7.40 -6.43
N ASN A 203 -13.84 7.67 -7.73
CA ASN A 203 -13.07 8.70 -8.42
C ASN A 203 -13.40 10.10 -7.85
N VAL A 204 -12.38 10.85 -7.42
CA VAL A 204 -12.51 12.17 -6.79
C VAL A 204 -13.18 13.21 -7.69
N GLU A 205 -13.02 13.10 -9.02
CA GLU A 205 -13.66 14.01 -9.98
C GLU A 205 -15.19 13.92 -9.90
N VAL A 206 -15.73 12.72 -9.68
CA VAL A 206 -17.17 12.50 -9.53
C VAL A 206 -17.68 13.09 -8.21
N LEU A 207 -16.80 13.19 -7.21
CA LEU A 207 -17.14 13.69 -5.88
C LEU A 207 -17.14 15.22 -5.77
N LYS A 208 -16.38 15.93 -6.61
CA LYS A 208 -16.22 17.39 -6.56
C LYS A 208 -17.55 18.15 -6.53
N LYS A 209 -18.55 17.67 -7.29
CA LYS A 209 -19.87 18.31 -7.37
C LYS A 209 -20.73 18.19 -6.10
N TYR A 210 -20.32 17.36 -5.13
CA TYR A 210 -21.02 17.19 -3.86
C TYR A 210 -20.36 17.97 -2.72
N LEU A 211 -19.30 18.73 -2.97
CA LEU A 211 -18.81 19.72 -2.01
C LEU A 211 -19.88 20.80 -1.76
N PRO A 212 -20.03 21.31 -0.53
CA PRO A 212 -19.26 21.02 0.68
C PRO A 212 -19.88 19.91 1.55
N LYS A 213 -20.67 18.96 1.01
CA LYS A 213 -21.31 17.88 1.82
C LYS A 213 -20.39 16.67 2.04
N ILE A 214 -19.07 16.90 2.06
CA ILE A 214 -18.02 15.89 2.23
C ILE A 214 -17.02 16.35 3.28
N TRP A 215 -16.65 15.45 4.20
CA TRP A 215 -15.61 15.66 5.21
C TRP A 215 -14.37 14.83 4.88
N HIS A 216 -13.18 15.41 5.07
CA HIS A 216 -11.90 14.73 5.00
C HIS A 216 -11.56 14.11 6.37
N ILE A 217 -11.07 12.87 6.35
CA ILE A 217 -10.70 12.11 7.54
C ILE A 217 -9.21 11.80 7.49
N GLU A 218 -8.47 12.28 8.48
CA GLU A 218 -7.06 11.96 8.67
C GLU A 218 -6.90 11.10 9.94
N PHE A 219 -6.39 9.88 9.74
CA PHE A 219 -6.08 8.96 10.84
C PHE A 219 -4.69 9.29 11.40
N MET A 220 -4.65 9.80 12.63
CA MET A 220 -3.43 10.20 13.31
C MET A 220 -3.14 9.26 14.47
N HIS A 221 -1.93 9.39 15.02
CA HIS A 221 -1.61 8.90 16.36
C HIS A 221 -1.12 10.12 17.13
N ASP A 222 -1.57 10.30 18.36
CA ASP A 222 -1.10 11.38 19.23
C ASP A 222 0.37 11.17 19.64
N GLU A 223 0.92 12.13 20.38
CA GLU A 223 2.30 12.13 20.89
C GLU A 223 2.62 10.94 21.85
N TYR A 224 1.60 10.15 22.24
CA TYR A 224 1.73 8.94 23.05
C TYR A 224 1.47 7.66 22.24
N GLY A 225 1.30 7.78 20.92
CA GLY A 225 0.97 6.67 20.02
C GLY A 225 -0.47 6.17 20.15
N LYS A 226 -1.34 6.91 20.84
CA LYS A 226 -2.77 6.60 20.92
C LYS A 226 -3.43 7.02 19.61
N PRO A 227 -4.25 6.17 19.00
CA PRO A 227 -4.93 6.52 17.77
C PRO A 227 -5.87 7.71 17.95
N ASP A 228 -5.83 8.65 17.01
CA ASP A 228 -6.65 9.86 16.99
C ASP A 228 -7.21 10.14 15.58
N LEU A 229 -8.27 10.96 15.50
CA LEU A 229 -8.92 11.36 14.25
C LEU A 229 -8.91 12.87 14.11
N LYS A 230 -8.48 13.34 12.94
CA LYS A 230 -8.72 14.71 12.50
C LYS A 230 -9.77 14.70 11.41
N ILE A 231 -10.84 15.48 11.62
CA ILE A 231 -11.99 15.57 10.72
C ILE A 231 -12.15 17.02 10.33
N GLU A 232 -12.10 17.31 9.02
CA GLU A 232 -12.23 18.65 8.48
C GLU A 232 -13.27 18.68 7.36
N GLN A 233 -13.94 19.82 7.19
CA GLN A 233 -14.78 20.02 6.01
C GLN A 233 -13.89 20.00 4.76
N ALA A 234 -14.22 19.18 3.77
CA ALA A 234 -13.41 19.15 2.55
C ALA A 234 -13.71 20.39 1.69
N ASP A 235 -12.68 21.19 1.43
CA ASP A 235 -12.74 22.28 0.43
C ASP A 235 -12.20 21.81 -0.94
N LYS A 236 -11.33 20.80 -0.91
CA LYS A 236 -10.72 20.15 -2.07
C LYS A 236 -10.63 18.65 -1.83
N LEU A 237 -10.69 17.89 -2.93
CA LEU A 237 -10.59 16.44 -2.90
C LEU A 237 -9.27 15.99 -3.52
N TYR A 238 -8.58 15.09 -2.83
CA TYR A 238 -7.31 14.53 -3.21
C TYR A 238 -7.43 13.01 -3.35
N PRO A 239 -6.80 12.40 -4.36
CA PRO A 239 -6.77 10.95 -4.48
C PRO A 239 -6.09 10.28 -3.27
N TYR A 240 -6.46 9.03 -2.98
CA TYR A 240 -5.96 8.17 -1.91
C TYR A 240 -6.27 8.59 -0.46
N GLU A 241 -7.01 9.68 -0.30
CA GLU A 241 -7.47 10.17 1.00
C GLU A 241 -8.78 9.47 1.43
N PHE A 242 -9.20 9.71 2.68
CA PHE A 242 -10.44 9.19 3.24
C PHE A 242 -11.48 10.30 3.38
N TYR A 243 -12.69 10.03 2.92
CA TYR A 243 -13.79 10.98 2.91
C TYR A 243 -15.09 10.37 3.42
N VAL A 244 -15.86 11.17 4.15
CA VAL A 244 -17.24 10.85 4.53
C VAL A 244 -18.17 11.76 3.73
N ILE A 245 -19.13 11.21 3.02
CA ILE A 245 -20.18 11.96 2.32
C ILE A 245 -21.49 11.91 3.10
N HIS A 246 -22.21 13.03 3.13
CA HIS A 246 -23.52 13.11 3.76
C HIS A 246 -24.55 12.22 3.01
N PRO A 247 -25.44 11.49 3.72
CA PRO A 247 -26.43 10.59 3.10
C PRO A 247 -27.45 11.30 2.20
N GLU A 248 -27.60 12.63 2.28
CA GLU A 248 -28.41 13.37 1.29
C GLU A 248 -27.84 13.29 -0.14
N CYS A 249 -26.56 12.95 -0.29
CA CYS A 249 -25.87 12.92 -1.58
C CYS A 249 -25.50 11.51 -2.03
N ALA A 250 -25.70 10.50 -1.19
CA ALA A 250 -25.34 9.13 -1.51
C ALA A 250 -26.27 8.14 -0.82
N GLU A 251 -26.64 7.09 -1.56
CA GLU A 251 -27.25 5.88 -1.02
C GLU A 251 -26.40 4.68 -1.37
N TYR A 252 -26.47 3.64 -0.54
CA TYR A 252 -25.87 2.35 -0.84
C TYR A 252 -26.94 1.27 -0.77
N SER A 253 -26.95 0.37 -1.75
CA SER A 253 -27.78 -0.85 -1.69
C SER A 253 -27.00 -2.08 -2.14
N HIS A 254 -27.33 -3.24 -1.57
CA HIS A 254 -26.74 -4.54 -1.96
C HIS A 254 -26.99 -4.94 -3.42
N GLU A 255 -27.91 -4.26 -4.11
CA GLU A 255 -28.25 -4.50 -5.52
C GLU A 255 -27.53 -3.54 -6.48
N LEU A 256 -27.32 -2.29 -6.09
CA LEU A 256 -26.82 -1.22 -6.97
C LEU A 256 -25.45 -0.66 -6.53
N GLY A 257 -24.96 -1.07 -5.37
CA GLY A 257 -23.79 -0.48 -4.73
C GLY A 257 -24.06 0.98 -4.35
N LEU A 258 -23.01 1.80 -4.39
CA LEU A 258 -23.08 3.22 -4.10
C LEU A 258 -23.66 4.02 -5.28
N VAL A 259 -24.83 4.62 -5.04
CA VAL A 259 -25.50 5.54 -5.95
C VAL A 259 -25.35 6.96 -5.42
N LEU A 260 -24.67 7.80 -6.19
CA LEU A 260 -24.46 9.21 -5.85
C LEU A 260 -25.61 10.07 -6.41
N GLY A 261 -25.95 11.15 -5.71
CA GLY A 261 -27.04 12.07 -6.05
C GLY A 261 -28.43 11.63 -5.59
N SER A 262 -28.51 10.56 -4.78
CA SER A 262 -29.75 10.07 -4.17
C SER A 262 -29.65 10.12 -2.66
N LYS A 263 -30.79 10.28 -1.97
CA LYS A 263 -30.83 10.34 -0.51
C LYS A 263 -30.86 8.92 0.06
N GLY A 264 -29.83 8.56 0.81
CA GLY A 264 -29.70 7.28 1.50
C GLY A 264 -29.70 7.38 3.02
N GLU A 265 -29.06 6.39 3.64
CA GLU A 265 -28.89 6.25 5.09
C GLU A 265 -27.40 6.09 5.45
N ASN A 266 -27.08 6.22 6.73
CA ASN A 266 -25.73 5.97 7.23
C ASN A 266 -25.34 4.51 7.02
N LEU A 267 -24.12 4.29 6.52
CA LEU A 267 -23.53 2.97 6.51
C LEU A 267 -23.19 2.55 7.95
N LYS A 268 -23.40 1.27 8.27
CA LYS A 268 -23.13 0.72 9.60
C LYS A 268 -21.71 0.21 9.69
N THR A 269 -21.06 0.44 10.83
CA THR A 269 -19.73 -0.09 11.11
C THR A 269 -19.74 -1.61 11.04
N GLN A 270 -18.74 -2.19 10.38
CA GLN A 270 -18.56 -3.63 10.33
C GLN A 270 -17.92 -4.14 11.63
N THR A 271 -18.49 -5.21 12.18
CA THR A 271 -17.94 -5.88 13.35
C THR A 271 -16.90 -6.89 12.87
N TYR A 272 -15.66 -6.46 12.69
CA TYR A 272 -14.57 -7.42 12.51
C TYR A 272 -14.35 -8.17 13.83
N SER A 273 -14.46 -9.49 13.79
CA SER A 273 -13.84 -10.33 14.81
C SER A 273 -12.36 -9.96 14.85
N PRO A 274 -11.80 -9.55 16.00
CA PRO A 274 -10.37 -9.30 16.06
C PRO A 274 -9.67 -10.55 15.54
N LEU A 275 -8.78 -10.39 14.56
CA LEU A 275 -7.72 -11.38 14.35
C LEU A 275 -7.20 -11.66 15.74
N GLN A 276 -7.25 -12.93 16.19
CA GLN A 276 -6.74 -13.33 17.50
C GLN A 276 -5.39 -12.64 17.66
N ASP A 277 -5.36 -11.61 18.52
CA ASP A 277 -4.10 -11.06 18.97
C ASP A 277 -3.44 -12.26 19.62
N ARG A 278 -2.42 -12.80 18.95
CA ARG A 278 -1.54 -13.76 19.58
C ARG A 278 -0.89 -12.97 20.69
N THR A 279 -1.49 -13.04 21.88
CA THR A 279 -0.88 -12.62 23.13
C THR A 279 0.32 -13.53 23.30
N PHE A 280 1.45 -13.10 22.74
CA PHE A 280 2.73 -13.65 23.12
C PHE A 280 2.89 -13.30 24.60
N GLU A 281 2.86 -14.31 25.46
CA GLU A 281 3.32 -14.17 26.83
C GLU A 281 4.81 -13.82 26.76
N TYR A 282 5.11 -12.52 26.82
CA TYR A 282 6.49 -12.05 26.84
C TYR A 282 7.13 -12.49 28.16
N SER A 283 8.04 -13.46 28.08
CA SER A 283 9.02 -13.65 29.15
C SER A 283 10.01 -12.48 29.13
N GLN A 284 10.53 -12.09 30.30
CA GLN A 284 11.55 -11.03 30.37
C GLN A 284 12.77 -11.45 29.54
N GLU A 285 13.16 -10.61 28.58
CA GLU A 285 14.30 -10.87 27.69
C GLU A 285 15.35 -9.75 27.85
N PRO A 286 16.59 -10.08 28.26
CA PRO A 286 17.71 -9.15 28.24
C PRO A 286 17.96 -8.58 26.84
N TRP A 287 18.30 -7.29 26.77
CA TRP A 287 18.54 -6.59 25.51
C TRP A 287 19.66 -7.24 24.68
N GLU A 288 20.80 -7.58 25.30
CA GLU A 288 21.91 -8.25 24.60
C GLU A 288 21.48 -9.63 24.05
N LYS A 289 20.67 -10.37 24.81
CA LYS A 289 20.16 -11.67 24.39
C LYS A 289 19.22 -11.54 23.18
N HIS A 290 18.35 -10.53 23.19
CA HIS A 290 17.47 -10.25 22.06
C HIS A 290 18.27 -9.94 20.78
N VAL A 291 19.29 -9.09 20.88
CA VAL A 291 20.17 -8.78 19.75
C VAL A 291 20.90 -10.03 19.24
N ASP A 292 21.42 -10.88 20.15
CA ASP A 292 22.06 -12.14 19.77
C ASP A 292 21.10 -13.09 19.03
N ASN A 293 19.85 -13.19 19.49
CA ASN A 293 18.81 -13.96 18.82
C ASN A 293 18.49 -13.40 17.42
N CYS A 294 18.43 -12.07 17.25
CA CYS A 294 18.25 -11.42 15.96
C CYS A 294 19.41 -11.70 14.99
N LEU A 295 20.66 -11.66 15.47
CA LEU A 295 21.84 -11.97 14.66
C LEU A 295 21.88 -13.45 14.25
N LYS A 296 21.53 -14.37 15.16
CA LYS A 296 21.36 -15.81 14.84
C LYS A 296 20.24 -16.05 13.84
N ALA A 297 19.12 -15.34 13.94
CA ALA A 297 18.06 -15.37 12.94
C ALA A 297 18.58 -14.93 11.57
N PHE A 298 19.38 -13.85 11.56
CA PHE A 298 19.99 -13.34 10.33
C PHE A 298 20.91 -14.35 9.66
N ASP A 299 21.72 -15.10 10.40
CA ASP A 299 22.55 -16.17 9.83
C ASP A 299 21.73 -17.28 9.15
N LYS A 300 20.53 -17.58 9.68
CA LYS A 300 19.59 -18.51 9.03
C LYS A 300 18.94 -17.89 7.79
N ILE A 301 18.53 -16.63 7.86
CA ILE A 301 17.77 -15.92 6.82
C ILE A 301 18.64 -15.47 5.64
N LYS A 302 19.86 -14.99 5.89
CA LYS A 302 20.76 -14.41 4.86
C LYS A 302 21.03 -15.36 3.70
N ARG A 303 21.08 -16.67 3.97
CA ARG A 303 21.22 -17.72 2.94
C ARG A 303 20.06 -17.71 1.95
N LYS A 304 18.83 -17.53 2.43
CA LYS A 304 17.61 -17.47 1.59
C LYS A 304 17.48 -16.11 0.87
N GLU A 305 18.02 -15.05 1.44
CA GLU A 305 17.94 -13.68 0.92
C GLU A 305 19.26 -13.24 0.21
N THR A 306 20.07 -14.20 -0.25
CA THR A 306 21.39 -13.95 -0.85
C THR A 306 21.31 -12.98 -2.05
N GLN A 307 20.26 -13.07 -2.89
CA GLN A 307 20.12 -12.17 -4.04
C GLN A 307 19.84 -10.73 -3.63
N SER A 308 19.02 -10.54 -2.59
CA SER A 308 18.73 -9.24 -1.99
C SER A 308 20.00 -8.61 -1.42
N LEU A 309 20.83 -9.39 -0.71
CA LEU A 309 22.11 -8.93 -0.16
C LEU A 309 23.15 -8.64 -1.25
N LYS A 310 23.22 -9.43 -2.32
CA LYS A 310 24.07 -9.13 -3.50
C LYS A 310 23.65 -7.84 -4.20
N LEU A 311 22.35 -7.60 -4.31
CA LEU A 311 21.84 -6.32 -4.83
C LEU A 311 22.24 -5.15 -3.92
N LEU A 312 22.11 -5.30 -2.61
CA LEU A 312 22.54 -4.30 -1.63
C LEU A 312 24.04 -3.97 -1.78
N ALA A 313 24.90 -5.00 -1.83
CA ALA A 313 26.34 -4.87 -2.04
C ALA A 313 26.66 -4.12 -3.33
N LYS A 314 26.00 -4.49 -4.43
CA LYS A 314 26.15 -3.83 -5.74
C LYS A 314 25.71 -2.36 -5.70
N VAL A 315 24.60 -2.05 -5.04
CA VAL A 315 24.06 -0.69 -4.96
C VAL A 315 24.98 0.22 -4.15
N LEU A 316 25.51 -0.29 -3.05
CA LEU A 316 26.42 0.41 -2.14
C LEU A 316 27.87 0.42 -2.64
N ASN A 317 28.19 -0.36 -3.69
CA ASN A 317 29.55 -0.54 -4.20
C ASN A 317 30.53 -1.05 -3.13
N ILE A 318 30.10 -2.05 -2.36
CA ILE A 318 30.87 -2.74 -1.33
C ILE A 318 30.83 -4.25 -1.57
N ASP A 319 31.71 -5.00 -0.92
CA ASP A 319 31.66 -6.46 -0.96
C ASP A 319 30.45 -7.01 -0.18
N LEU A 320 30.06 -8.25 -0.49
CA LEU A 320 28.90 -8.90 0.11
C LEU A 320 29.03 -9.03 1.63
N HIS A 321 30.23 -9.27 2.15
CA HIS A 321 30.49 -9.43 3.58
C HIS A 321 30.20 -8.12 4.32
N LYS A 322 30.65 -6.98 3.79
CA LYS A 322 30.32 -5.66 4.35
C LYS A 322 28.84 -5.32 4.22
N ALA A 323 28.17 -5.71 3.14
CA ALA A 323 26.73 -5.50 2.98
C ALA A 323 25.91 -6.31 4.01
N GLU A 324 26.30 -7.55 4.27
CA GLU A 324 25.76 -8.34 5.40
C GLU A 324 26.02 -7.64 6.73
N GLY A 325 27.23 -7.09 6.91
CA GLY A 325 27.61 -6.35 8.10
C GLY A 325 26.76 -5.12 8.38
N LEU A 326 26.36 -4.36 7.34
CA LEU A 326 25.46 -3.21 7.52
C LEU A 326 24.06 -3.63 7.99
N ILE A 327 23.56 -4.78 7.53
CA ILE A 327 22.30 -5.35 8.03
C ILE A 327 22.46 -5.86 9.46
N ALA A 328 23.56 -6.55 9.78
CA ALA A 328 23.87 -6.99 11.13
C ALA A 328 23.98 -5.81 12.10
N LEU A 329 24.57 -4.69 11.67
CA LEU A 329 24.61 -3.45 12.44
C LEU A 329 23.21 -2.88 12.65
N CYS A 330 22.35 -2.86 11.63
CA CYS A 330 20.96 -2.45 11.80
C CYS A 330 20.24 -3.31 12.85
N LEU A 331 20.44 -4.62 12.82
CA LEU A 331 19.87 -5.53 13.82
C LEU A 331 20.44 -5.29 15.22
N ALA A 332 21.72 -4.98 15.33
CA ALA A 332 22.36 -4.68 16.60
C ALA A 332 21.83 -3.40 17.27
N VAL A 333 21.36 -2.43 16.46
CA VAL A 333 20.92 -1.12 16.96
C VAL A 333 19.44 -0.83 16.79
N HIS A 334 18.65 -1.69 16.14
CA HIS A 334 17.22 -1.42 15.88
C HIS A 334 16.45 -1.08 17.16
N ASP A 335 16.80 -1.76 18.24
CA ASP A 335 16.23 -1.58 19.58
C ASP A 335 17.10 -0.78 20.55
N LEU A 336 18.15 -0.09 20.06
CA LEU A 336 19.03 0.72 20.92
C LEU A 336 18.25 1.77 21.74
N GLY A 337 17.19 2.34 21.18
CA GLY A 337 16.32 3.28 21.88
C GLY A 337 15.63 2.72 23.12
N LYS A 338 15.51 1.39 23.26
CA LYS A 338 15.02 0.76 24.50
C LYS A 338 16.00 0.95 25.65
N LEU A 339 17.28 1.23 25.38
CA LEU A 339 18.28 1.58 26.41
C LEU A 339 18.16 3.04 26.88
N ASN A 340 17.17 3.80 26.42
CA ASN A 340 16.82 5.08 27.03
C ASN A 340 16.50 4.86 28.52
N ILE A 341 17.14 5.61 29.41
CA ILE A 341 16.96 5.49 30.87
C ILE A 341 15.48 5.64 31.25
N GLU A 342 14.74 6.53 30.60
CA GLU A 342 13.30 6.69 30.86
C GLU A 342 12.49 5.46 30.42
N TRP A 343 12.83 4.86 29.28
CA TRP A 343 12.22 3.62 28.81
C TRP A 343 12.44 2.48 29.81
N GLN A 344 13.67 2.31 30.31
CA GLN A 344 14.02 1.27 31.28
C GLN A 344 13.36 1.52 32.65
N ARG A 345 13.23 2.77 33.10
CA ARG A 345 12.51 3.11 34.35
C ARG A 345 11.02 2.75 34.29
N GLU A 346 10.37 3.00 33.15
CA GLU A 346 8.95 2.67 32.93
C GLU A 346 8.68 1.16 33.04
N ILE A 347 9.67 0.32 32.74
CA ILE A 347 9.59 -1.14 32.90
C ILE A 347 10.19 -1.65 34.23
N GLY A 348 10.49 -0.75 35.17
CA GLY A 348 10.95 -1.09 36.53
C GLY A 348 12.46 -1.31 36.69
N ILE A 349 13.28 -0.92 35.71
CA ILE A 349 14.74 -1.05 35.75
C ILE A 349 15.39 0.29 36.14
N TYR A 350 16.10 0.30 37.28
CA TYR A 350 16.71 1.51 37.85
C TYR A 350 18.25 1.37 37.98
N GLY A 351 18.99 2.05 37.11
CA GLY A 351 20.44 2.26 37.26
C GLY A 351 21.36 1.22 36.57
N ASN A 352 22.64 1.57 36.47
CA ASN A 352 23.66 0.90 35.64
C ASN A 352 24.07 -0.53 36.07
N GLY A 353 23.60 -1.03 37.22
CA GLY A 353 23.90 -2.38 37.71
C GLY A 353 22.85 -3.44 37.34
N SER A 354 21.70 -3.02 36.82
CA SER A 354 20.62 -3.92 36.40
C SER A 354 20.80 -4.33 34.94
N VAL A 355 20.38 -5.54 34.58
CA VAL A 355 20.40 -6.00 33.18
C VAL A 355 19.29 -5.28 32.41
N PRO A 356 19.59 -4.54 31.32
CA PRO A 356 18.56 -3.87 30.54
C PRO A 356 17.74 -4.89 29.75
N LEU A 357 16.44 -4.64 29.62
CA LEU A 357 15.53 -5.55 28.93
C LEU A 357 15.13 -5.01 27.55
N ALA A 358 14.94 -5.90 26.58
CA ALA A 358 14.27 -5.59 25.30
C ALA A 358 12.77 -5.91 25.35
N HIS A 359 12.37 -6.90 26.16
CA HIS A 359 10.99 -7.33 26.31
C HIS A 359 10.60 -7.54 27.78
N THR A 360 9.38 -7.16 28.13
CA THR A 360 8.78 -7.34 29.46
C THR A 360 7.36 -7.89 29.34
N SER A 361 6.90 -8.60 30.37
CA SER A 361 5.54 -9.15 30.47
C SER A 361 4.46 -8.08 30.72
N SER A 362 4.86 -6.85 31.05
CA SER A 362 3.95 -5.76 31.42
C SER A 362 3.62 -4.89 30.21
N MET A 363 2.34 -4.51 30.04
CA MET A 363 1.92 -3.48 29.09
C MET A 363 2.44 -2.12 29.56
N VAL A 364 3.66 -1.78 29.19
CA VAL A 364 4.26 -0.48 29.49
C VAL A 364 3.94 0.49 28.36
N LYS A 365 3.71 1.77 28.72
CA LYS A 365 3.45 2.87 27.78
C LYS A 365 4.52 2.84 26.69
N LYS A 366 4.11 2.76 25.42
CA LYS A 366 5.02 2.61 24.26
C LYS A 366 5.84 3.90 24.07
N VAL A 367 6.89 4.07 24.85
CA VAL A 367 7.89 5.12 24.61
C VAL A 367 8.53 4.83 23.23
N PRO A 368 8.51 5.78 22.28
CA PRO A 368 9.12 5.59 20.97
C PRO A 368 10.61 5.27 21.13
N HIS A 369 11.02 4.09 20.66
CA HIS A 369 12.42 3.66 20.71
C HIS A 369 13.02 3.55 19.30
N ALA A 370 12.24 3.18 18.30
CA ALA A 370 12.70 3.04 16.92
C ALA A 370 13.28 4.34 16.34
N THR A 371 12.62 5.47 16.58
CA THR A 371 13.08 6.80 16.15
C THR A 371 14.30 7.27 16.94
N VAL A 372 14.42 6.86 18.22
CA VAL A 372 15.63 7.09 19.04
C VAL A 372 16.80 6.29 18.48
N SER A 373 16.63 5.00 18.18
CA SER A 373 17.65 4.16 17.55
C SER A 373 18.16 4.77 16.24
N ALA A 374 17.22 5.19 15.38
CA ALA A 374 17.51 5.80 14.09
C ALA A 374 18.31 7.10 14.26
N HIS A 375 17.80 8.04 15.08
CA HIS A 375 18.46 9.31 15.32
C HIS A 375 19.84 9.13 15.95
N ALA A 376 19.93 8.30 17.00
CA ALA A 376 21.16 8.12 17.76
C ALA A 376 22.30 7.54 16.92
N THR A 377 21.99 6.70 15.93
CA THR A 377 22.99 5.97 15.12
C THR A 377 23.24 6.57 13.75
N ARG A 378 22.53 7.64 13.36
CA ARG A 378 22.66 8.28 12.05
C ARG A 378 24.09 8.63 11.67
N GLN A 379 24.84 9.27 12.58
CA GLN A 379 26.23 9.67 12.32
C GLN A 379 27.15 8.46 12.10
N MET A 380 26.97 7.38 12.86
CA MET A 380 27.68 6.12 12.69
C MET A 380 27.43 5.53 11.28
N PHE A 381 26.18 5.51 10.81
CA PHE A 381 25.87 5.04 9.45
C PHE A 381 26.39 5.99 8.37
N TYR A 382 26.42 7.31 8.61
CA TYR A 382 27.00 8.27 7.68
C TYR A 382 28.49 8.00 7.44
N GLU A 383 29.25 7.78 8.50
CA GLU A 383 30.69 7.52 8.40
C GLU A 383 31.02 6.19 7.72
N LEU A 384 30.21 5.15 7.94
CA LEU A 384 30.38 3.84 7.30
C LEU A 384 30.05 3.86 5.80
N ILE A 385 29.07 4.66 5.41
CA ILE A 385 28.50 4.64 4.04
C ILE A 385 29.07 5.76 3.18
N GLY A 386 29.39 6.91 3.77
CA GLY A 386 29.88 8.10 3.07
C GLY A 386 28.88 8.74 2.11
N ASN A 387 27.60 8.36 2.18
CA ASN A 387 26.55 8.85 1.28
C ASN A 387 25.25 9.16 2.04
N GLU A 388 24.92 10.44 2.06
CA GLU A 388 23.77 11.02 2.75
C GLU A 388 22.44 10.33 2.43
N HIS A 389 22.19 10.02 1.16
CA HIS A 389 20.94 9.39 0.73
C HIS A 389 20.88 7.93 1.18
N PHE A 390 21.98 7.20 1.09
CA PHE A 390 22.03 5.81 1.51
C PHE A 390 21.95 5.68 3.03
N THR A 391 22.63 6.56 3.78
CA THR A 391 22.49 6.67 5.23
C THR A 391 21.04 6.91 5.64
N THR A 392 20.38 7.85 4.98
CA THR A 392 18.95 8.12 5.17
C THR A 392 18.08 6.87 4.97
N ALA A 393 18.41 6.00 4.00
CA ALA A 393 17.67 4.77 3.78
C ALA A 393 17.79 3.78 4.96
N PHE A 394 18.96 3.66 5.58
CA PHE A 394 19.15 2.84 6.77
C PHE A 394 18.48 3.45 8.01
N GLU A 395 18.60 4.76 8.19
CA GLU A 395 17.93 5.48 9.27
C GLU A 395 16.41 5.30 9.23
N LEU A 396 15.80 5.44 8.05
CA LEU A 396 14.36 5.19 7.89
C LEU A 396 14.00 3.72 8.10
N ALA A 397 14.87 2.78 7.72
CA ALA A 397 14.65 1.36 7.97
C ALA A 397 14.60 1.07 9.48
N LEU A 398 15.45 1.74 10.26
CA LEU A 398 15.44 1.69 11.73
C LEU A 398 14.24 2.44 12.30
N ALA A 399 13.90 3.64 11.85
CA ALA A 399 12.79 4.40 12.39
C ALA A 399 11.43 3.70 12.18
N HIS A 400 11.28 3.01 11.05
CA HIS A 400 9.99 2.48 10.61
C HIS A 400 9.77 0.99 10.93
N HIS A 401 10.62 0.35 11.71
CA HIS A 401 10.49 -1.10 11.92
C HIS A 401 9.18 -1.49 12.65
N HIS A 402 8.66 -0.65 13.54
CA HIS A 402 7.34 -0.85 14.19
C HIS A 402 6.17 -0.07 13.56
N HIS A 403 6.39 1.19 13.20
CA HIS A 403 5.35 2.06 12.62
C HIS A 403 5.90 2.77 11.39
N THR A 404 5.20 2.61 10.26
CA THR A 404 5.56 3.33 9.03
C THR A 404 5.28 4.81 9.25
N ARG A 405 6.23 5.69 8.91
CA ARG A 405 6.16 7.16 9.08
C ARG A 405 6.35 7.69 10.52
N ALA A 406 6.94 6.91 11.43
CA ALA A 406 7.37 7.45 12.71
C ALA A 406 8.44 8.54 12.52
N LYS A 407 8.15 9.77 12.97
CA LYS A 407 9.04 10.93 12.80
C LYS A 407 9.51 11.52 14.13
N GLU A 408 8.70 11.44 15.19
CA GLU A 408 9.03 12.07 16.45
C GLU A 408 10.16 11.34 17.18
N VAL A 409 11.15 12.11 17.61
CA VAL A 409 12.26 11.65 18.45
C VAL A 409 12.06 12.28 19.84
N PRO A 410 11.69 11.49 20.86
CA PRO A 410 11.55 12.00 22.22
C PRO A 410 12.90 12.42 22.80
N CYS A 411 12.88 13.13 23.93
CA CYS A 411 14.08 13.29 24.75
C CYS A 411 14.61 11.90 25.15
N TYR A 412 15.93 11.73 25.16
CA TYR A 412 16.50 10.47 25.59
C TYR A 412 17.89 10.65 26.21
N ILE A 413 18.23 9.71 27.09
CA ILE A 413 19.59 9.50 27.60
C ILE A 413 19.84 8.00 27.50
N LEU A 414 20.75 7.58 26.62
CA LEU A 414 21.11 6.17 26.46
C LEU A 414 21.95 5.72 27.66
N GLY A 415 21.48 4.69 28.36
CA GLY A 415 22.23 4.00 29.42
C GLY A 415 22.97 2.77 28.88
N TRP A 416 23.62 2.02 29.78
CA TRP A 416 24.28 0.73 29.48
C TRP A 416 25.29 0.79 28.33
N ARG A 417 26.10 1.85 28.30
CA ARG A 417 27.11 2.10 27.28
C ARG A 417 28.00 0.89 27.01
N ASP A 418 28.59 0.34 28.06
CA ASP A 418 29.51 -0.79 27.94
C ASP A 418 28.88 -2.01 27.25
N ILE A 419 27.57 -2.21 27.41
CA ILE A 419 26.83 -3.33 26.80
C ILE A 419 26.68 -3.12 25.29
N TYR A 420 26.12 -1.99 24.86
CA TYR A 420 25.91 -1.77 23.43
C TYR A 420 27.24 -1.55 22.68
N GLU A 421 28.27 -0.98 23.33
CA GLU A 421 29.61 -0.89 22.74
C GLU A 421 30.22 -2.28 22.50
N THR A 422 30.09 -3.19 23.47
CA THR A 422 30.54 -4.58 23.33
C THR A 422 29.84 -5.30 22.16
N VAL A 423 28.53 -5.10 22.01
CA VAL A 423 27.75 -5.68 20.90
C VAL A 423 28.22 -5.12 19.55
N LEU A 424 28.40 -3.81 19.45
CA LEU A 424 28.88 -3.16 18.23
C LEU A 424 30.29 -3.62 17.85
N ASP A 425 31.20 -3.70 18.82
CA ASP A 425 32.57 -4.18 18.59
C ASP A 425 32.60 -5.62 18.06
N LYS A 426 31.72 -6.50 18.57
CA LYS A 426 31.55 -7.86 18.04
C LYS A 426 31.13 -7.83 16.57
N VAL A 427 30.12 -7.03 16.22
CA VAL A 427 29.63 -6.92 14.83
C VAL A 427 30.70 -6.32 13.91
N PHE A 428 31.37 -5.25 14.35
CA PHE A 428 32.45 -4.61 13.59
C PHE A 428 33.59 -5.57 13.28
N LYS A 429 34.03 -6.34 14.28
CA LYS A 429 35.07 -7.35 14.13
C LYS A 429 34.64 -8.47 13.17
N ASN A 430 33.42 -8.98 13.31
CA ASN A 430 32.93 -10.09 12.49
C ASN A 430 32.80 -9.73 11.02
N TYR A 431 32.45 -8.48 10.71
CA TYR A 431 32.20 -8.02 9.34
C TYR A 431 33.33 -7.17 8.74
N GLY A 432 34.47 -7.07 9.43
CA GLY A 432 35.68 -6.44 8.89
C GLY A 432 35.56 -4.94 8.64
N PHE A 433 34.79 -4.23 9.47
CA PHE A 433 34.72 -2.77 9.41
C PHE A 433 35.98 -2.17 10.05
N SER A 434 36.81 -1.52 9.24
CA SER A 434 38.05 -0.89 9.67
C SER A 434 37.82 0.55 10.13
N VAL A 435 37.30 0.73 11.35
CA VAL A 435 37.28 2.04 12.00
C VAL A 435 37.59 1.90 13.49
N PRO A 436 38.46 2.77 14.08
CA PRO A 436 38.59 2.87 15.52
C PRO A 436 37.39 3.62 16.11
N LYS A 437 36.64 2.99 17.02
CA LYS A 437 35.69 3.65 17.96
C LYS A 437 34.45 4.34 17.35
N LEU A 438 33.75 3.71 16.41
CA LEU A 438 32.45 4.20 15.89
C LEU A 438 31.32 4.24 16.95
N SER A 439 31.47 3.53 18.08
CA SER A 439 30.58 3.68 19.24
C SER A 439 30.55 5.10 19.81
N LEU A 440 31.59 5.90 19.56
CA LEU A 440 31.66 7.32 19.97
C LEU A 440 30.73 8.23 19.16
N ASN A 441 30.26 7.77 18.00
CA ASN A 441 29.42 8.54 17.10
C ASN A 441 27.94 8.20 17.24
N ILE A 442 27.59 7.46 18.29
CA ILE A 442 26.23 7.36 18.79
C ILE A 442 25.94 8.61 19.61
N ILE A 443 24.89 9.34 19.24
CA ILE A 443 24.44 10.51 20.00
C ILE A 443 23.85 10.00 21.32
N PRO A 444 24.50 10.21 22.48
CA PRO A 444 24.13 9.52 23.72
C PRO A 444 22.96 10.19 24.45
N ARG A 445 22.68 11.46 24.14
CA ARG A 445 21.64 12.24 24.79
C ARG A 445 21.08 13.32 23.88
N ILE A 446 19.77 13.54 23.98
CA ILE A 446 19.11 14.75 23.48
C ILE A 446 18.22 15.32 24.59
N PRO A 447 18.40 16.60 24.99
CA PRO A 447 17.64 17.22 26.07
C PRO A 447 16.25 17.75 25.65
N HIS A 448 15.89 17.74 24.36
CA HIS A 448 14.63 18.29 23.84
C HIS A 448 13.99 17.34 22.80
N LYS A 449 12.65 17.35 22.68
CA LYS A 449 11.97 16.60 21.60
C LYS A 449 12.40 17.17 20.24
N THR A 450 12.61 16.29 19.26
CA THR A 450 12.95 16.66 17.86
C THR A 450 12.22 15.74 16.88
N THR A 451 12.47 15.90 15.59
CA THR A 451 11.90 15.04 14.53
C THR A 451 12.99 14.55 13.59
N LEU A 452 12.84 13.33 13.10
CA LEU A 452 13.51 12.83 11.90
C LEU A 452 12.94 13.60 10.70
N ASP A 453 13.45 14.81 10.44
CA ASP A 453 12.98 15.66 9.34
C ASP A 453 13.53 15.16 8.00
N ILE A 454 13.10 13.95 7.64
CA ILE A 454 13.65 13.17 6.54
C ILE A 454 12.50 12.81 5.60
N PRO A 455 12.47 13.38 4.39
CA PRO A 455 11.50 12.98 3.39
C PRO A 455 11.74 11.52 3.03
N PHE A 456 10.67 10.75 2.92
CA PHE A 456 10.74 9.37 2.46
C PHE A 456 11.39 9.32 1.06
N PRO A 457 12.23 8.32 0.73
CA PRO A 457 12.95 8.31 -0.51
C PRO A 457 11.99 8.29 -1.69
N ASP A 458 12.19 9.22 -2.63
CA ASP A 458 11.50 9.16 -3.91
C ASP A 458 11.89 7.84 -4.62
N ILE A 459 10.91 7.14 -5.18
CA ILE A 459 11.13 5.93 -5.98
C ILE A 459 12.01 6.19 -7.22
N GLU A 460 12.11 7.44 -7.69
CA GLU A 460 13.09 7.84 -8.70
C GLU A 460 14.53 7.59 -8.24
N ARG A 461 14.78 7.65 -6.93
CA ARG A 461 16.05 7.31 -6.30
C ARG A 461 16.14 5.81 -6.07
N LYS A 462 16.06 5.04 -7.17
CA LYS A 462 16.02 3.57 -7.20
C LYS A 462 17.01 2.90 -6.25
N LYS A 463 18.24 3.42 -6.17
CA LYS A 463 19.30 2.94 -5.28
C LYS A 463 18.96 3.13 -3.80
N GLN A 464 18.57 4.35 -3.41
CA GLN A 464 18.16 4.68 -2.04
C GLN A 464 16.93 3.87 -1.61
N TYR A 465 15.94 3.76 -2.51
CA TYR A 465 14.72 3.01 -2.28
C TYR A 465 14.99 1.50 -2.09
N ALA A 466 15.85 0.92 -2.95
CA ALA A 466 16.24 -0.48 -2.84
C ALA A 466 16.94 -0.79 -1.51
N ILE A 467 17.86 0.08 -1.06
CA ILE A 467 18.53 -0.06 0.24
C ILE A 467 17.49 -0.10 1.37
N TYR A 468 16.57 0.87 1.40
CA TYR A 468 15.54 0.95 2.42
C TYR A 468 14.67 -0.31 2.45
N CYS A 469 14.17 -0.77 1.30
CA CYS A 469 13.33 -1.95 1.20
C CYS A 469 14.04 -3.21 1.69
N ILE A 470 15.31 -3.41 1.30
CA ILE A 470 16.10 -4.57 1.72
C ILE A 470 16.36 -4.52 3.23
N ALA A 471 16.84 -3.38 3.74
CA ALA A 471 17.16 -3.20 5.16
C ALA A 471 15.92 -3.36 6.04
N SER A 472 14.83 -2.66 5.72
CA SER A 472 13.59 -2.71 6.51
C SER A 472 12.98 -4.12 6.54
N ARG A 473 12.97 -4.81 5.38
CA ARG A 473 12.47 -6.19 5.29
C ARG A 473 13.30 -7.13 6.16
N LEU A 474 14.62 -7.09 6.05
CA LEU A 474 15.51 -8.00 6.78
C LEU A 474 15.46 -7.75 8.28
N VAL A 475 15.43 -6.49 8.72
CA VAL A 475 15.28 -6.13 10.15
C VAL A 475 14.01 -6.74 10.72
N ARG A 476 12.86 -6.50 10.08
CA ARG A 476 11.55 -7.02 10.52
C ARG A 476 11.47 -8.55 10.51
N MET A 477 12.06 -9.20 9.51
CA MET A 477 12.08 -10.66 9.42
C MET A 477 12.92 -11.28 10.54
N CYS A 478 14.09 -10.71 10.85
CA CYS A 478 14.98 -11.24 11.87
C CYS A 478 14.46 -10.94 13.28
N ASP A 479 13.94 -9.74 13.53
CA ASP A 479 13.27 -9.39 14.79
C ASP A 479 12.14 -10.37 15.10
N ARG A 480 11.23 -10.61 14.13
CA ARG A 480 10.15 -11.60 14.29
C ARG A 480 10.64 -13.03 14.47
N ALA A 481 11.73 -13.41 13.78
CA ALA A 481 12.28 -14.75 13.88
C ALA A 481 13.03 -14.98 15.20
N SER A 482 13.54 -13.93 15.84
CA SER A 482 14.31 -14.00 17.09
C SER A 482 13.58 -14.74 18.21
N PHE A 483 12.25 -14.65 18.24
CA PHE A 483 11.38 -15.33 19.21
C PHE A 483 11.33 -16.86 19.08
N VAL A 484 11.89 -17.43 18.00
CA VAL A 484 11.85 -18.88 17.68
C VAL A 484 13.26 -19.45 17.50
N VAL A 485 14.31 -18.65 17.77
CA VAL A 485 15.71 -18.97 17.42
C VAL A 485 16.38 -19.99 18.32
#